data_AF-A0A523RB24-F1
#
_entry.id   AF-A0A523RB24-F1
#
_cell.length_a   1.000
_cell.length_b   1.000
_cell.length_c   1.000
_cell.angle_alpha   90.00
_cell.angle_beta   90.00
_cell.angle_gamma   90.00
#
_symmetry.space_group_name_H-M   'P 1'
#
loop_
_entity.id
_entity.type
_entity.pdbx_description
1 polymer ?
#
loop_
_entity_poly.entity_id
_entity_poly.type
_entity_poly.pdbx_seq_one_letter_code
_entity_poly.pdbx_strand_id
1 'polypeptide(L)'
;MKAIAHAWLALMALERLKKAKKSESFKRSFLGKNFPTYFLGGGFDSHFNKQAENFVNFFDKHKDAFLKGAWFPDNVIADNLVGGHTLKLKKPLTESEKKVAEEFRNRIPEHLHSLEALKIDRSRLNEKVYRSSQYVLPDRSEALSHAIRDMVLIKKKEPKGSDIMFNDDQITLYFLMLSHYLADAHVPPHCDSRDFYGPSTIHPDMEKYWDDEIKKFYDFDKKRGVFDYDIDGAPELIKDEKKQKQFSKSFLYDVIAELSKRKWTLKKAKSKLADQKVLGENNKKVYDYVKAVCFVSYLISTDFIPDDVPEDKYQKIKILEDPKYKNKLNQISVNVLADAIDSISLVWLLTWDKYNKLKEEVEEKRELIGKEGKV
;
A
#
# COMPACT_ATOMS: atom_id res chain seq x y z
N MET A 1 2.49 8.20 7.35
CA MET A 1 1.14 8.08 7.93
C MET A 1 1.29 7.94 9.45
N LYS A 2 0.21 7.85 10.27
CA LYS A 2 0.37 7.53 11.72
C LYS A 2 0.27 6.02 11.99
N ALA A 3 0.79 5.61 13.15
CA ALA A 3 0.94 4.21 13.53
C ALA A 3 -0.35 3.37 13.41
N ILE A 4 -1.49 3.86 13.89
CA ILE A 4 -2.74 3.09 13.87
C ILE A 4 -3.27 2.99 12.43
N ALA A 5 -3.14 4.06 11.65
CA ALA A 5 -3.47 4.04 10.22
C ALA A 5 -2.65 2.98 9.44
N HIS A 6 -1.34 2.88 9.68
CA HIS A 6 -0.52 1.84 9.03
C HIS A 6 -0.98 0.42 9.37
N ALA A 7 -1.23 0.14 10.65
CA ALA A 7 -1.70 -1.17 11.08
C ALA A 7 -3.09 -1.51 10.53
N TRP A 8 -3.99 -0.52 10.52
CA TRP A 8 -5.31 -0.68 9.92
C TRP A 8 -5.22 -1.00 8.42
N LEU A 9 -4.41 -0.26 7.65
CA LEU A 9 -4.21 -0.53 6.23
C LEU A 9 -3.66 -1.94 5.96
N ALA A 10 -2.70 -2.40 6.76
CA ALA A 10 -2.15 -3.75 6.67
C ALA A 10 -3.23 -4.83 6.90
N LEU A 11 -4.08 -4.65 7.93
CA LEU A 11 -5.18 -5.57 8.22
C LEU A 11 -6.26 -5.54 7.14
N MET A 12 -6.60 -4.35 6.63
CA MET A 12 -7.55 -4.21 5.54
C MET A 12 -7.04 -4.82 4.22
N ALA A 13 -5.72 -4.80 3.97
CA ALA A 13 -5.11 -5.49 2.85
C ALA A 13 -5.21 -7.02 2.97
N LEU A 14 -5.00 -7.56 4.18
CA LEU A 14 -5.24 -8.98 4.44
C LEU A 14 -6.70 -9.37 4.19
N GLU A 15 -7.65 -8.56 4.68
CA GLU A 15 -9.08 -8.76 4.43
C GLU A 15 -9.45 -8.68 2.95
N ARG A 16 -8.79 -7.78 2.21
CA ARG A 16 -8.95 -7.66 0.78
C ARG A 16 -8.50 -8.95 0.06
N LEU A 17 -7.37 -9.55 0.44
CA LEU A 17 -6.90 -10.85 -0.07
C LEU A 17 -7.85 -12.01 0.29
N LYS A 18 -8.34 -12.06 1.54
CA LYS A 18 -9.34 -13.07 1.98
C LYS A 18 -10.58 -13.07 1.09
N LYS A 19 -11.06 -11.89 0.71
CA LYS A 19 -12.25 -11.73 -0.13
C LYS A 19 -11.98 -12.09 -1.59
N ALA A 20 -10.81 -11.75 -2.11
CA ALA A 20 -10.44 -12.10 -3.48
C ALA A 20 -10.41 -13.63 -3.73
N LYS A 21 -10.03 -14.42 -2.72
CA LYS A 21 -10.06 -15.89 -2.76
C LYS A 21 -11.47 -16.48 -2.90
N LYS A 22 -12.51 -15.83 -2.36
CA LYS A 22 -13.84 -16.43 -2.21
C LYS A 22 -14.65 -16.22 -3.50
N SER A 23 -14.74 -17.25 -4.34
CA SER A 23 -15.65 -17.28 -5.50
C SER A 23 -17.12 -17.22 -5.04
N GLU A 24 -17.86 -16.25 -5.59
CA GLU A 24 -19.33 -15.97 -5.62
C GLU A 24 -20.31 -16.39 -4.49
N SER A 25 -19.93 -17.20 -3.49
CA SER A 25 -20.85 -17.89 -2.57
C SER A 25 -20.73 -17.45 -1.11
N PHE A 26 -19.75 -16.63 -0.73
CA PHE A 26 -19.64 -16.15 0.65
C PHE A 26 -20.49 -14.90 0.90
N LYS A 27 -21.78 -15.14 1.15
CA LYS A 27 -22.75 -14.13 1.57
C LYS A 27 -22.71 -13.94 3.09
N ARG A 28 -21.72 -13.21 3.61
CA ARG A 28 -21.84 -12.63 4.96
C ARG A 28 -21.17 -11.27 5.03
N SER A 29 -21.90 -10.34 5.64
CA SER A 29 -21.54 -8.93 5.72
C SER A 29 -20.51 -8.70 6.84
N PHE A 30 -19.63 -7.75 6.57
CA PHE A 30 -18.62 -7.19 7.48
C PHE A 30 -19.23 -6.41 8.68
N LEU A 31 -20.55 -6.21 8.72
CA LEU A 31 -21.21 -5.21 9.58
C LEU A 31 -22.53 -5.72 10.19
N GLY A 32 -22.69 -7.04 10.33
CA GLY A 32 -23.90 -7.66 10.84
C GLY A 32 -25.04 -7.81 9.80
N LYS A 33 -26.18 -8.34 10.24
CA LYS A 33 -27.28 -8.80 9.35
C LYS A 33 -27.90 -7.73 8.44
N ASN A 34 -27.62 -6.44 8.66
CA ASN A 34 -28.24 -5.32 7.94
C ASN A 34 -27.38 -4.73 6.82
N PHE A 35 -26.28 -5.38 6.47
CA PHE A 35 -25.33 -4.85 5.50
C PHE A 35 -25.37 -5.64 4.18
N PRO A 36 -25.66 -4.99 3.05
CA PRO A 36 -25.78 -5.71 1.80
C PRO A 36 -24.41 -6.20 1.34
N THR A 37 -24.38 -7.49 0.99
CA THR A 37 -23.20 -8.24 0.56
C THR A 37 -22.74 -7.75 -0.81
N TYR A 38 -21.66 -6.96 -0.86
CA TYR A 38 -21.17 -6.40 -2.14
C TYR A 38 -19.66 -6.53 -2.33
N PHE A 39 -19.09 -7.72 -2.15
CA PHE A 39 -17.79 -8.02 -2.77
C PHE A 39 -18.02 -9.02 -3.88
N LEU A 40 -17.86 -8.57 -5.13
CA LEU A 40 -17.85 -9.46 -6.29
C LEU A 40 -16.52 -10.24 -6.26
N GLY A 41 -16.60 -11.57 -6.17
CA GLY A 41 -15.43 -12.45 -6.12
C GLY A 41 -14.46 -12.17 -7.27
N GLY A 42 -13.15 -12.16 -6.97
CA GLY A 42 -12.09 -11.77 -7.91
C GLY A 42 -11.80 -12.82 -8.97
N GLY A 43 -11.36 -12.36 -10.16
CA GLY A 43 -10.93 -13.17 -11.29
C GLY A 43 -9.47 -13.63 -11.18
N PHE A 44 -9.05 -14.06 -10.00
CA PHE A 44 -7.75 -14.73 -9.83
C PHE A 44 -7.79 -16.10 -10.50
N ASP A 45 -6.69 -16.50 -11.14
CA ASP A 45 -6.55 -17.87 -11.60
C ASP A 45 -6.21 -18.84 -10.44
N SER A 46 -6.09 -20.13 -10.75
CA SER A 46 -5.83 -21.16 -9.75
C SER A 46 -4.48 -20.97 -9.03
N HIS A 47 -3.47 -20.40 -9.69
CA HIS A 47 -2.18 -20.13 -9.09
C HIS A 47 -2.28 -19.01 -8.05
N PHE A 48 -2.80 -17.84 -8.44
CA PHE A 48 -2.89 -16.70 -7.52
C PHE A 48 -3.90 -16.93 -6.39
N ASN A 49 -4.98 -17.69 -6.64
CA ASN A 49 -5.87 -18.12 -5.55
C ASN A 49 -5.14 -18.97 -4.51
N LYS A 50 -4.31 -19.93 -4.94
CA LYS A 50 -3.51 -20.76 -4.04
C LYS A 50 -2.46 -19.93 -3.28
N GLN A 51 -1.80 -18.99 -3.95
CA GLN A 51 -0.83 -18.11 -3.29
C GLN A 51 -1.50 -17.21 -2.25
N ALA A 52 -2.64 -16.61 -2.60
CA ALA A 52 -3.41 -15.78 -1.67
C ALA A 52 -3.89 -16.59 -0.47
N GLU A 53 -4.39 -17.80 -0.68
CA GLU A 53 -4.78 -18.71 0.41
C GLU A 53 -3.60 -19.03 1.35
N ASN A 54 -2.45 -19.41 0.79
CA ASN A 54 -1.28 -19.74 1.57
C ASN A 54 -0.77 -18.53 2.36
N PHE A 55 -0.72 -17.36 1.72
CA PHE A 55 -0.30 -16.11 2.35
C PHE A 55 -1.25 -15.72 3.49
N VAL A 56 -2.56 -15.74 3.26
CA VAL A 56 -3.56 -15.43 4.29
C VAL A 56 -3.43 -16.37 5.48
N ASN A 57 -3.34 -17.68 5.23
CA ASN A 57 -3.20 -18.69 6.29
C ASN A 57 -1.89 -18.53 7.09
N PHE A 58 -0.82 -18.10 6.42
CA PHE A 58 0.43 -17.74 7.06
C PHE A 58 0.23 -16.48 7.93
N PHE A 59 -0.20 -15.37 7.34
CA PHE A 59 -0.23 -14.08 8.01
C PHE A 59 -1.22 -14.03 9.18
N ASP A 60 -2.41 -14.64 9.06
CA ASP A 60 -3.41 -14.68 10.14
C ASP A 60 -2.88 -15.32 11.43
N LYS A 61 -1.92 -16.26 11.32
CA LYS A 61 -1.32 -16.93 12.50
C LYS A 61 -0.30 -16.08 13.24
N HIS A 62 0.24 -15.04 12.60
CA HIS A 62 1.42 -14.31 13.07
C HIS A 62 1.20 -12.80 13.23
N LYS A 63 0.12 -12.25 12.67
CA LYS A 63 -0.13 -10.79 12.65
C LYS A 63 -0.15 -10.12 14.02
N ASP A 64 -0.66 -10.78 15.07
CA ASP A 64 -0.85 -10.17 16.39
C ASP A 64 0.46 -9.92 17.13
N ALA A 65 1.42 -10.85 16.99
CA ALA A 65 2.71 -10.73 17.66
C ALA A 65 3.54 -9.56 17.10
N PHE A 66 3.25 -9.14 15.86
CA PHE A 66 4.08 -8.21 15.12
C PHE A 66 3.34 -7.02 14.53
N LEU A 67 2.05 -6.80 14.78
CA LEU A 67 1.30 -5.70 14.16
C LEU A 67 1.98 -4.33 14.35
N LYS A 68 2.63 -4.12 15.49
CA LYS A 68 3.49 -2.95 15.78
C LYS A 68 4.60 -2.70 14.76
N GLY A 69 5.04 -3.75 14.06
CA GLY A 69 5.97 -3.71 12.94
C GLY A 69 5.53 -2.79 11.81
N ALA A 70 4.22 -2.55 11.67
CA ALA A 70 3.68 -1.58 10.72
C ALA A 70 4.08 -0.13 11.01
N TRP A 71 4.66 0.18 12.18
CA TRP A 71 5.20 1.50 12.51
C TRP A 71 6.64 1.46 13.05
N PHE A 72 7.32 0.32 12.90
CA PHE A 72 8.75 0.23 13.21
C PHE A 72 9.62 1.14 12.35
N PRO A 73 9.33 1.33 11.04
CA PRO A 73 10.04 2.31 10.23
C PRO A 73 10.07 3.71 10.86
N ASP A 74 8.95 4.19 11.38
CA ASP A 74 8.85 5.49 12.05
C ASP A 74 9.54 5.53 13.42
N ASN A 75 9.29 4.53 14.27
CA ASN A 75 9.56 4.67 15.71
C ASN A 75 10.81 3.91 16.19
N VAL A 76 11.16 2.80 15.54
CA VAL A 76 12.28 1.94 15.98
C VAL A 76 13.48 2.16 15.08
N ILE A 77 13.26 2.15 13.76
CA ILE A 77 14.29 2.42 12.76
C ILE A 77 14.51 3.93 12.63
N ALA A 78 13.45 4.72 12.81
CA ALA A 78 13.43 6.16 12.62
C ALA A 78 13.92 6.58 11.23
N ASP A 79 13.53 5.81 10.20
CA ASP A 79 13.94 6.05 8.81
C ASP A 79 13.32 7.35 8.24
N ASN A 80 12.26 7.84 8.88
CA ASN A 80 11.66 9.14 8.62
C ASN A 80 12.63 10.31 8.88
N LEU A 81 13.55 10.19 9.85
CA LEU A 81 14.55 11.23 10.17
C LEU A 81 15.61 11.38 9.07
N VAL A 82 15.83 10.34 8.27
CA VAL A 82 16.73 10.35 7.10
C VAL A 82 15.95 10.39 5.78
N GLY A 83 14.62 10.56 5.87
CA GLY A 83 13.69 10.73 4.77
C GLY A 83 13.39 9.48 3.93
N GLY A 84 13.66 8.27 4.43
CA GLY A 84 13.36 7.02 3.71
C GLY A 84 11.89 6.76 3.42
N HIS A 85 10.99 7.56 4.00
CA HIS A 85 9.53 7.48 3.87
C HIS A 85 8.95 8.34 2.74
N THR A 86 9.81 8.96 1.93
CA THR A 86 9.37 9.95 0.93
C THR A 86 10.03 9.73 -0.42
N LEU A 87 9.37 10.21 -1.47
CA LEU A 87 9.97 10.44 -2.79
C LEU A 87 9.51 11.82 -3.26
N LYS A 88 10.27 12.85 -2.94
CA LYS A 88 9.87 14.23 -3.19
C LYS A 88 10.03 14.60 -4.67
N LEU A 89 8.92 14.97 -5.30
CA LEU A 89 8.82 15.39 -6.69
C LEU A 89 8.40 16.85 -6.78
N LYS A 90 8.83 17.53 -7.85
CA LYS A 90 8.37 18.87 -8.22
C LYS A 90 8.43 19.12 -9.72
N LYS A 91 7.69 20.12 -10.19
CA LYS A 91 7.87 20.66 -11.53
C LYS A 91 9.26 21.30 -11.66
N PRO A 92 9.98 21.09 -12.78
CA PRO A 92 11.25 21.73 -13.02
C PRO A 92 11.03 23.23 -13.30
N LEU A 93 11.70 24.09 -12.54
CA LEU A 93 11.62 25.55 -12.67
C LEU A 93 12.86 26.13 -13.37
N THR A 94 14.03 25.53 -13.17
CA THR A 94 15.30 26.00 -13.75
C THR A 94 15.69 25.20 -14.99
N GLU A 95 16.55 25.76 -15.85
CA GLU A 95 17.08 25.03 -17.01
C GLU A 95 17.92 23.80 -16.61
N SER A 96 18.62 23.84 -15.47
CA SER A 96 19.32 22.66 -14.96
C SER A 96 18.34 21.56 -14.55
N GLU A 97 17.25 21.91 -13.86
CA GLU A 97 16.20 20.97 -13.49
C GLU A 97 15.49 20.40 -14.73
N LYS A 98 15.16 21.23 -15.72
CA LYS A 98 14.53 20.77 -16.97
C LYS A 98 15.40 19.77 -17.74
N LYS A 99 16.73 19.88 -17.67
CA LYS A 99 17.66 18.95 -18.32
C LYS A 99 17.67 17.56 -17.68
N VAL A 100 17.45 17.49 -16.37
CA VAL A 100 17.44 16.22 -15.61
C VAL A 100 16.03 15.75 -15.24
N ALA A 101 15.00 16.55 -15.54
CA ALA A 101 13.61 16.17 -15.33
C ALA A 101 13.26 15.03 -16.28
N GLU A 102 12.65 13.99 -15.71
CA GLU A 102 12.26 12.81 -16.45
C GLU A 102 10.74 12.82 -16.61
N GLU A 103 10.28 12.35 -17.76
CA GLU A 103 8.90 11.90 -17.88
C GLU A 103 8.78 10.63 -17.03
N PHE A 104 7.77 10.57 -16.17
CA PHE A 104 7.42 9.32 -15.51
C PHE A 104 6.78 8.38 -16.54
N ARG A 105 7.62 7.64 -17.26
CA ARG A 105 7.22 6.73 -18.35
C ARG A 105 6.62 5.41 -17.87
N ASN A 106 6.61 5.17 -16.56
CA ASN A 106 5.98 4.00 -15.97
C ASN A 106 4.47 4.13 -16.14
N ARG A 107 3.81 3.12 -16.71
CA ARG A 107 2.36 3.13 -16.82
C ARG A 107 1.78 3.02 -15.41
N ILE A 108 0.75 3.82 -15.14
CA ILE A 108 0.04 3.76 -13.88
C ILE A 108 -0.62 2.37 -13.75
N PRO A 109 -0.45 1.71 -12.60
CA PRO A 109 -1.11 0.44 -12.34
C PRO A 109 -2.62 0.59 -12.49
N GLU A 110 -3.27 -0.34 -13.20
CA GLU A 110 -4.70 -0.23 -13.56
C GLU A 110 -5.63 -0.20 -12.34
N HIS A 111 -5.18 -0.70 -11.20
CA HIS A 111 -5.96 -0.71 -9.95
C HIS A 111 -5.89 0.61 -9.17
N LEU A 112 -5.06 1.57 -9.57
CA LEU A 112 -5.03 2.90 -8.95
C LEU A 112 -6.18 3.73 -9.52
N HIS A 113 -7.26 3.85 -8.76
CA HIS A 113 -8.48 4.54 -9.22
C HIS A 113 -8.52 6.00 -8.81
N SER A 114 -7.60 6.47 -7.94
CA SER A 114 -7.64 7.82 -7.40
C SER A 114 -7.66 8.92 -8.45
N LEU A 115 -6.90 8.78 -9.54
CA LEU A 115 -6.87 9.83 -10.57
C LEU A 115 -8.23 10.04 -11.24
N GLU A 116 -8.90 8.94 -11.60
CA GLU A 116 -10.21 9.00 -12.25
C GLU A 116 -11.29 9.46 -11.27
N ALA A 117 -11.29 8.90 -10.06
CA ALA A 117 -12.27 9.24 -9.04
C ALA A 117 -12.17 10.70 -8.58
N LEU A 118 -10.95 11.25 -8.51
CA LEU A 118 -10.69 12.65 -8.17
C LEU A 118 -10.74 13.59 -9.39
N LYS A 119 -11.02 13.06 -10.59
CA LYS A 119 -11.10 13.82 -11.85
C LYS A 119 -9.82 14.61 -12.15
N ILE A 120 -8.66 14.06 -11.77
CA ILE A 120 -7.36 14.64 -12.09
C ILE A 120 -7.13 14.45 -13.60
N ASP A 121 -6.78 15.53 -14.28
CA ASP A 121 -6.57 15.50 -15.72
C ASP A 121 -5.48 14.49 -16.11
N ARG A 122 -5.85 13.53 -16.96
CA ARG A 122 -4.94 12.47 -17.46
C ARG A 122 -3.80 13.03 -18.30
N SER A 123 -3.93 14.24 -18.86
CA SER A 123 -2.82 14.90 -19.57
C SER A 123 -1.62 15.12 -18.66
N ARG A 124 -1.85 15.28 -17.34
CA ARG A 124 -0.83 15.50 -16.31
C ARG A 124 0.11 14.30 -16.12
N LEU A 125 -0.27 13.13 -16.63
CA LEU A 125 0.60 11.95 -16.62
C LEU A 125 1.86 12.12 -17.48
N ASN A 126 1.80 13.05 -18.43
CA ASN A 126 2.94 13.40 -19.28
C ASN A 126 3.76 14.57 -18.70
N GLU A 127 3.44 15.06 -17.49
CA GLU A 127 4.24 16.10 -16.83
C GLU A 127 5.66 15.60 -16.59
N LYS A 128 6.63 16.42 -16.98
CA LYS A 128 8.01 16.23 -16.57
C LYS A 128 8.15 16.67 -15.12
N VAL A 129 8.68 15.77 -14.30
CA VAL A 129 8.95 16.06 -12.90
C VAL A 129 10.40 15.79 -12.58
N TYR A 130 10.89 16.52 -11.59
CA TYR A 130 12.23 16.39 -11.08
C TYR A 130 12.17 15.85 -9.65
N ARG A 131 13.02 14.87 -9.37
CA ARG A 131 13.23 14.34 -8.01
C ARG A 131 14.08 15.33 -7.24
N SER A 132 13.49 15.99 -6.24
CA SER A 132 14.16 17.06 -5.48
C SER A 132 14.97 16.56 -4.29
N SER A 133 15.03 15.25 -4.06
CA SER A 133 15.62 14.66 -2.86
C SER A 133 16.30 13.33 -3.14
N GLN A 134 17.28 12.97 -2.32
CA GLN A 134 17.92 11.64 -2.36
C GLN A 134 17.07 10.53 -1.72
N TYR A 135 15.84 10.82 -1.31
CA TYR A 135 15.00 9.91 -0.52
C TYR A 135 14.57 8.65 -1.27
N VAL A 136 14.52 7.54 -0.55
CA VAL A 136 14.70 6.17 -1.06
C VAL A 136 13.47 5.27 -0.89
N LEU A 137 12.26 5.82 -0.76
CA LEU A 137 11.06 5.02 -0.48
C LEU A 137 10.88 3.84 -1.46
N PRO A 138 10.99 4.01 -2.79
CA PRO A 138 10.96 2.89 -3.73
C PRO A 138 12.07 1.85 -3.48
N ASP A 139 13.28 2.27 -3.12
CA ASP A 139 14.40 1.38 -2.83
C ASP A 139 14.16 0.57 -1.54
N ARG A 140 13.62 1.21 -0.48
CA ARG A 140 13.23 0.52 0.76
C ARG A 140 12.21 -0.58 0.48
N SER A 141 11.21 -0.27 -0.35
CA SER A 141 10.17 -1.23 -0.73
C SER A 141 10.73 -2.41 -1.54
N GLU A 142 11.63 -2.15 -2.50
CA GLU A 142 12.29 -3.21 -3.27
C GLU A 142 13.19 -4.08 -2.39
N ALA A 143 13.99 -3.45 -1.51
CA ALA A 143 14.90 -4.15 -0.61
C ALA A 143 14.14 -5.08 0.34
N LEU A 144 13.04 -4.62 0.95
CA LEU A 144 12.19 -5.45 1.80
C LEU A 144 11.54 -6.59 1.02
N SER A 145 11.06 -6.33 -0.20
CA SER A 145 10.48 -7.36 -1.06
C SER A 145 11.50 -8.46 -1.39
N HIS A 146 12.75 -8.09 -1.68
CA HIS A 146 13.84 -9.06 -1.88
C HIS A 146 14.22 -9.80 -0.61
N ALA A 147 14.34 -9.10 0.52
CA ALA A 147 14.65 -9.71 1.81
C ALA A 147 13.61 -10.78 2.19
N ILE A 148 12.31 -10.47 2.03
CA ILE A 148 11.23 -11.43 2.29
C ILE A 148 11.36 -12.69 1.42
N ARG A 149 11.59 -12.51 0.10
CA ARG A 149 11.81 -13.64 -0.82
C ARG A 149 12.96 -14.52 -0.32
N ASP A 150 14.07 -13.92 0.06
CA ASP A 150 15.28 -14.63 0.46
C ASP A 150 15.10 -15.33 1.81
N MET A 151 14.46 -14.67 2.78
CA MET A 151 14.10 -15.26 4.07
C MET A 151 13.21 -16.50 3.91
N VAL A 152 12.20 -16.44 3.03
CA VAL A 152 11.31 -17.58 2.74
C VAL A 152 12.07 -18.72 2.07
N LEU A 153 13.01 -18.43 1.17
CA LEU A 153 13.85 -19.45 0.53
C LEU A 153 14.80 -20.13 1.51
N ILE A 154 15.47 -19.35 2.35
CA ILE A 154 16.36 -19.86 3.41
C ILE A 154 15.56 -20.76 4.34
N LYS A 155 14.41 -20.28 4.85
CA LYS A 155 13.53 -21.07 5.73
C LYS A 155 13.13 -22.43 5.14
N LYS A 156 12.92 -22.51 3.82
CA LYS A 156 12.51 -23.75 3.15
C LYS A 156 13.65 -24.73 2.89
N LYS A 157 14.89 -24.24 2.85
CA LYS A 157 16.08 -25.05 2.52
C LYS A 157 16.88 -25.45 3.76
N GLU A 158 16.91 -24.59 4.76
CA GLU A 158 17.63 -24.85 6.00
C GLU A 158 16.95 -25.95 6.83
N PRO A 159 17.72 -26.81 7.51
CA PRO A 159 17.18 -27.78 8.45
C PRO A 159 16.32 -27.10 9.54
N LYS A 160 15.20 -27.73 9.90
CA LYS A 160 14.36 -27.25 11.00
C LYS A 160 15.19 -27.14 12.29
N GLY A 161 15.13 -25.99 12.95
CA GLY A 161 15.87 -25.70 14.18
C GLY A 161 17.27 -25.11 13.95
N SER A 162 17.67 -24.84 12.71
CA SER A 162 18.91 -24.11 12.41
C SER A 162 18.87 -22.68 12.97
N ASP A 163 19.95 -22.25 13.62
CA ASP A 163 20.07 -20.92 14.25
C ASP A 163 20.05 -19.77 13.23
N ILE A 164 20.39 -20.07 11.96
CA ILE A 164 20.38 -19.10 10.85
C ILE A 164 19.05 -19.10 10.08
N MET A 165 18.07 -19.92 10.51
CA MET A 165 16.76 -20.01 9.87
C MET A 165 15.85 -18.88 10.33
N PHE A 166 15.27 -18.14 9.38
CA PHE A 166 14.25 -17.16 9.69
C PHE A 166 12.93 -17.83 10.10
N ASN A 167 12.31 -17.34 11.17
CA ASN A 167 10.99 -17.81 11.61
C ASN A 167 9.85 -17.03 10.93
N ASP A 168 8.62 -17.54 11.06
CA ASP A 168 7.43 -16.96 10.40
C ASP A 168 7.09 -15.56 10.92
N ASP A 169 7.40 -15.32 12.18
CA ASP A 169 7.25 -14.05 12.88
C ASP A 169 8.15 -12.95 12.30
N GLN A 170 9.43 -13.26 12.06
CA GLN A 170 10.39 -12.36 11.40
C GLN A 170 9.95 -12.04 9.97
N ILE A 171 9.47 -13.02 9.22
CA ILE A 171 8.96 -12.82 7.86
C ILE A 171 7.71 -11.91 7.89
N THR A 172 6.80 -12.14 8.84
CA THR A 172 5.60 -11.31 9.06
C THR A 172 5.97 -9.86 9.37
N LEU A 173 6.96 -9.64 10.24
CA LEU A 173 7.48 -8.30 10.54
C LEU A 173 7.95 -7.57 9.26
N TYR A 174 8.65 -8.25 8.36
CA TYR A 174 9.12 -7.64 7.11
C TYR A 174 7.97 -7.29 6.16
N PHE A 175 6.91 -8.11 6.10
CA PHE A 175 5.69 -7.76 5.35
C PHE A 175 5.01 -6.51 5.92
N LEU A 176 4.96 -6.37 7.24
CA LEU A 176 4.40 -5.21 7.91
C LEU A 176 5.24 -3.95 7.65
N MET A 177 6.57 -4.03 7.73
CA MET A 177 7.45 -2.93 7.33
C MET A 177 7.29 -2.58 5.84
N LEU A 178 7.13 -3.57 4.96
CA LEU A 178 6.87 -3.31 3.55
C LEU A 178 5.55 -2.56 3.37
N SER A 179 4.49 -2.98 4.07
CA SER A 179 3.19 -2.30 4.01
C SER A 179 3.25 -0.85 4.50
N HIS A 180 4.14 -0.56 5.44
CA HIS A 180 4.37 0.79 5.92
C HIS A 180 4.84 1.72 4.78
N TYR A 181 5.95 1.35 4.11
CA TYR A 181 6.48 2.16 3.01
C TYR A 181 5.51 2.25 1.83
N LEU A 182 4.79 1.15 1.53
CA LEU A 182 3.74 1.18 0.51
C LEU A 182 2.62 2.17 0.86
N ALA A 183 2.14 2.17 2.11
CA ALA A 183 1.16 3.14 2.58
C ALA A 183 1.71 4.58 2.46
N ASP A 184 2.96 4.81 2.84
CA ASP A 184 3.59 6.12 2.74
C ASP A 184 3.74 6.62 1.28
N ALA A 185 3.91 5.73 0.31
CA ALA A 185 3.89 6.08 -1.11
C ALA A 185 2.55 6.71 -1.54
N HIS A 186 1.46 6.39 -0.83
CA HIS A 186 0.12 6.90 -1.10
C HIS A 186 -0.18 8.21 -0.37
N VAL A 187 0.67 8.67 0.56
CA VAL A 187 0.47 9.93 1.28
C VAL A 187 0.86 11.10 0.37
N PRO A 188 -0.08 11.95 -0.10
CA PRO A 188 0.24 12.98 -1.11
C PRO A 188 1.39 13.91 -0.68
N PRO A 189 1.41 14.42 0.58
CA PRO A 189 2.55 15.20 1.07
C PRO A 189 3.90 14.48 1.09
N HIS A 190 3.96 13.14 1.13
CA HIS A 190 5.24 12.41 1.08
C HIS A 190 5.89 12.46 -0.31
N CYS A 191 5.11 12.79 -1.34
CA CYS A 191 5.57 12.82 -2.72
C CYS A 191 5.74 14.23 -3.29
N ASP A 192 5.37 15.25 -2.54
CA ASP A 192 5.43 16.66 -2.92
C ASP A 192 6.60 17.37 -2.23
N SER A 193 7.45 18.03 -2.99
CA SER A 193 8.64 18.72 -2.46
C SER A 193 8.33 19.96 -1.62
N ARG A 194 7.09 20.46 -1.63
CA ARG A 194 6.70 21.60 -0.80
C ARG A 194 6.74 21.23 0.68
N ASP A 195 7.01 22.22 1.52
CA ASP A 195 7.06 22.01 2.96
C ASP A 195 5.65 22.00 3.56
N PHE A 196 5.09 20.81 3.66
CA PHE A 196 3.80 20.57 4.27
C PHE A 196 3.87 20.17 5.75
N TYR A 197 5.07 20.13 6.35
CA TYR A 197 5.27 19.65 7.71
C TYR A 197 5.52 20.78 8.71
N GLY A 198 6.23 21.84 8.33
CA GLY A 198 6.40 23.03 9.17
C GLY A 198 7.16 24.11 8.42
N PRO A 199 6.55 25.28 8.12
CA PRO A 199 5.51 25.96 8.90
C PRO A 199 4.05 25.64 8.52
N SER A 200 3.82 24.83 7.48
CA SER A 200 2.48 24.32 7.13
C SER A 200 2.01 23.23 8.09
N THR A 201 0.69 23.03 8.25
CA THR A 201 0.11 21.90 8.99
C THR A 201 -0.57 20.85 8.09
N ILE A 202 -0.50 21.00 6.76
CA ILE A 202 -1.21 20.13 5.81
C ILE A 202 -0.86 18.64 5.99
N HIS A 203 0.42 18.30 6.08
CA HIS A 203 0.87 16.92 6.27
C HIS A 203 0.43 16.35 7.62
N PRO A 204 0.80 16.95 8.78
CA PRO A 204 0.39 16.39 10.07
C PRO A 204 -1.12 16.35 10.27
N ASP A 205 -1.87 17.33 9.75
CA ASP A 205 -3.33 17.37 9.85
C ASP A 205 -3.99 16.23 9.05
N MET A 206 -3.48 15.92 7.85
CA MET A 206 -4.00 14.85 7.01
C MET A 206 -3.80 13.48 7.66
N GLU A 207 -2.58 13.19 8.16
CA GLU A 207 -2.31 11.93 8.84
C GLU A 207 -3.10 11.79 10.13
N LYS A 208 -3.21 12.88 10.90
CA LYS A 208 -4.00 12.92 12.14
C LYS A 208 -5.47 12.64 11.84
N TYR A 209 -6.02 13.23 10.79
CA TYR A 209 -7.41 13.03 10.40
C TYR A 209 -7.73 11.56 10.12
N TRP A 210 -6.85 10.87 9.37
CA TRP A 210 -7.01 9.44 9.09
C TRP A 210 -6.91 8.59 10.36
N ASP A 211 -5.90 8.84 11.19
CA ASP A 211 -5.65 8.08 12.41
C ASP A 211 -6.76 8.26 13.45
N ASP A 212 -7.26 9.48 13.62
CA ASP A 212 -8.36 9.79 14.53
C ASP A 212 -9.67 9.14 14.09
N GLU A 213 -9.98 9.14 12.79
CA GLU A 213 -11.21 8.52 12.30
C GLU A 213 -11.17 7.00 12.53
N ILE A 214 -10.00 6.36 12.40
CA ILE A 214 -9.85 4.93 12.70
C ILE A 214 -10.06 4.67 14.19
N LYS A 215 -9.41 5.44 15.06
CA LYS A 215 -9.58 5.35 16.53
C LYS A 215 -11.00 5.61 17.00
N LYS A 216 -11.78 6.39 16.24
CA LYS A 216 -13.16 6.69 16.57
C LYS A 216 -14.06 5.46 16.52
N PHE A 217 -13.78 4.55 15.58
CA PHE A 217 -14.68 3.44 15.24
C PHE A 217 -14.15 2.05 15.54
N TYR A 218 -12.84 1.85 15.61
CA TYR A 218 -12.23 0.54 15.85
C TYR A 218 -11.67 0.43 17.27
N ASP A 219 -11.79 -0.76 17.87
CA ASP A 219 -11.23 -1.02 19.19
C ASP A 219 -9.73 -1.33 19.08
N PHE A 220 -8.91 -0.51 19.74
CA PHE A 220 -7.45 -0.61 19.69
C PHE A 220 -6.88 -0.62 21.09
N ASP A 221 -6.28 -1.75 21.46
CA ASP A 221 -5.57 -1.91 22.72
C ASP A 221 -4.24 -1.17 22.64
N LYS A 222 -4.20 0.03 23.23
CA LYS A 222 -2.98 0.86 23.28
C LYS A 222 -1.82 0.21 24.02
N LYS A 223 -2.08 -0.67 25.00
CA LYS A 223 -1.02 -1.33 25.78
C LYS A 223 -0.35 -2.42 24.96
N ARG A 224 -1.15 -3.21 24.25
CA ARG A 224 -0.65 -4.29 23.38
C ARG A 224 -0.22 -3.78 22.00
N GLY A 225 -0.74 -2.65 21.55
CA GLY A 225 -0.53 -2.13 20.20
C GLY A 225 -1.22 -2.99 19.14
N VAL A 226 -2.40 -3.52 19.44
CA VAL A 226 -3.17 -4.40 18.54
C VAL A 226 -4.63 -3.98 18.49
N PHE A 227 -5.30 -4.27 17.38
CA PHE A 227 -6.76 -4.20 17.32
C PHE A 227 -7.38 -5.42 17.99
N ASP A 228 -8.58 -5.27 18.52
CA ASP A 228 -9.43 -6.44 18.76
C ASP A 228 -10.03 -6.89 17.43
N TYR A 229 -10.32 -8.18 17.32
CA TYR A 229 -10.76 -8.80 16.08
C TYR A 229 -12.15 -9.41 16.19
N ASP A 230 -12.89 -9.36 15.09
CA ASP A 230 -14.10 -10.14 14.94
C ASP A 230 -13.79 -11.64 14.74
N ILE A 231 -14.85 -12.44 14.62
CA ILE A 231 -14.74 -13.90 14.42
C ILE A 231 -14.02 -14.29 13.12
N ASP A 232 -13.94 -13.40 12.14
CA ASP A 232 -13.27 -13.61 10.86
C ASP A 232 -11.81 -13.09 10.87
N GLY A 233 -11.37 -12.52 11.99
CA GLY A 233 -10.04 -11.97 12.19
C GLY A 233 -9.84 -10.57 11.63
N ALA A 234 -10.91 -9.85 11.31
CA ALA A 234 -10.85 -8.46 10.85
C ALA A 234 -10.91 -7.49 12.05
N PRO A 235 -10.39 -6.25 11.94
CA PRO A 235 -10.49 -5.26 13.01
C PRO A 235 -11.93 -5.04 13.48
N GLU A 236 -12.20 -5.21 14.77
CA GLU A 236 -13.54 -5.13 15.34
C GLU A 236 -13.96 -3.65 15.51
N LEU A 237 -15.18 -3.35 15.10
CA LEU A 237 -15.81 -2.06 15.38
C LEU A 237 -16.26 -1.99 16.84
N ILE A 238 -16.11 -0.81 17.44
CA ILE A 238 -16.58 -0.54 18.80
C ILE A 238 -18.09 -0.85 18.89
N LYS A 239 -18.46 -1.62 19.91
CA LYS A 239 -19.83 -2.17 20.12
C LYS A 239 -20.88 -1.13 20.57
N ASP A 240 -20.58 0.16 20.44
CA ASP A 240 -21.50 1.25 20.74
C ASP A 240 -22.41 1.55 19.53
N GLU A 241 -23.72 1.42 19.71
CA GLU A 241 -24.69 1.60 18.62
C GLU A 241 -24.63 2.99 17.97
N LYS A 242 -24.35 4.05 18.75
CA LYS A 242 -24.26 5.41 18.22
C LYS A 242 -23.03 5.54 17.32
N LYS A 243 -21.89 4.99 17.73
CA LYS A 243 -20.67 4.93 16.92
C LYS A 243 -20.88 4.11 15.66
N GLN A 244 -21.56 2.97 15.72
CA GLN A 244 -21.87 2.17 14.52
C GLN A 244 -22.75 2.92 13.53
N LYS A 245 -23.77 3.66 14.00
CA LYS A 245 -24.58 4.55 13.14
C LYS A 245 -23.79 5.73 12.57
N GLN A 246 -22.79 6.21 13.29
CA GLN A 246 -21.88 7.24 12.78
C GLN A 246 -20.88 6.67 11.77
N PHE A 247 -20.46 5.42 11.91
CA PHE A 247 -19.52 4.77 11.01
C PHE A 247 -20.06 4.74 9.58
N SER A 248 -21.34 4.44 9.38
CA SER A 248 -21.96 4.44 8.04
C SER A 248 -22.00 5.82 7.36
N LYS A 249 -21.59 6.89 8.04
CA LYS A 249 -21.47 8.25 7.52
C LYS A 249 -19.99 8.72 7.46
N SER A 250 -19.05 7.85 7.79
CA SER A 250 -17.61 8.14 7.80
C SER A 250 -16.98 7.87 6.44
N PHE A 251 -15.86 8.54 6.15
CA PHE A 251 -15.11 8.21 4.93
C PHE A 251 -14.50 6.80 4.99
N LEU A 252 -14.26 6.22 6.19
CA LEU A 252 -13.76 4.84 6.31
C LEU A 252 -14.78 3.82 5.81
N TYR A 253 -16.06 4.08 6.05
CA TYR A 253 -17.13 3.31 5.48
C TYR A 253 -17.13 3.41 3.95
N ASP A 254 -16.93 4.62 3.42
CA ASP A 254 -16.83 4.85 1.97
C ASP A 254 -15.59 4.18 1.37
N VAL A 255 -14.44 4.10 2.08
CA VAL A 255 -13.26 3.32 1.66
C VAL A 255 -13.65 1.85 1.46
N ILE A 256 -14.36 1.26 2.42
CA ILE A 256 -14.79 -0.14 2.36
C ILE A 256 -15.78 -0.35 1.21
N ALA A 257 -16.75 0.55 1.06
CA ALA A 257 -17.72 0.51 -0.03
C ALA A 257 -17.04 0.68 -1.40
N GLU A 258 -16.00 1.50 -1.49
CA GLU A 258 -15.22 1.68 -2.72
C GLU A 258 -14.45 0.41 -3.07
N LEU A 259 -13.70 -0.16 -2.13
CA LEU A 259 -13.01 -1.45 -2.30
C LEU A 259 -13.97 -2.57 -2.74
N SER A 260 -15.21 -2.53 -2.27
CA SER A 260 -16.24 -3.53 -2.59
C SER A 260 -16.64 -3.54 -4.07
N LYS A 261 -16.57 -2.36 -4.72
CA LYS A 261 -16.85 -2.20 -6.15
C LYS A 261 -15.68 -2.62 -7.03
N ARG A 262 -14.45 -2.53 -6.51
CA ARG A 262 -13.23 -2.83 -7.26
C ARG A 262 -13.07 -4.32 -7.48
N LYS A 263 -12.94 -4.73 -8.74
CA LYS A 263 -12.65 -6.11 -9.12
C LYS A 263 -11.16 -6.27 -9.38
N TRP A 264 -10.56 -7.32 -8.83
CA TRP A 264 -9.25 -7.75 -9.29
C TRP A 264 -9.37 -8.82 -10.36
N THR A 265 -8.55 -8.69 -11.40
CA THR A 265 -8.37 -9.74 -12.40
C THR A 265 -6.88 -10.04 -12.49
N LEU A 266 -6.43 -11.10 -11.79
CA LEU A 266 -5.04 -11.56 -11.85
C LEU A 266 -5.00 -12.93 -12.52
N LYS A 267 -4.43 -12.97 -13.73
CA LYS A 267 -4.18 -14.23 -14.42
C LYS A 267 -2.68 -14.46 -14.45
N LYS A 268 -2.21 -15.65 -14.08
CA LYS A 268 -0.85 -16.10 -14.39
C LYS A 268 -0.76 -16.09 -15.90
N ALA A 269 -0.05 -15.10 -16.44
CA ALA A 269 0.29 -15.12 -17.84
C ALA A 269 1.16 -16.37 -18.08
N LYS A 270 0.95 -17.05 -19.22
CA LYS A 270 1.86 -18.12 -19.70
C LYS A 270 3.27 -17.60 -20.00
N SER A 271 3.50 -16.28 -19.88
CA SER A 271 4.77 -15.60 -20.10
C SER A 271 5.19 -14.83 -18.84
N LYS A 272 6.47 -14.45 -18.76
CA LYS A 272 7.09 -13.60 -17.72
C LYS A 272 6.42 -12.21 -17.51
N LEU A 273 5.28 -11.95 -18.13
CA LEU A 273 4.53 -10.69 -18.17
C LEU A 273 3.37 -10.63 -17.16
N ALA A 274 3.10 -11.69 -16.38
CA ALA A 274 1.99 -11.70 -15.42
C ALA A 274 2.11 -10.55 -14.40
N ASP A 275 3.32 -10.35 -13.86
CA ASP A 275 3.62 -9.30 -12.89
C ASP A 275 3.50 -7.91 -13.49
N GLN A 276 3.84 -7.75 -14.77
CA GLN A 276 3.70 -6.48 -15.48
C GLN A 276 2.23 -6.09 -15.67
N LYS A 277 1.31 -7.04 -15.75
CA LYS A 277 -0.13 -6.71 -15.77
C LYS A 277 -0.62 -6.22 -14.42
N VAL A 278 -0.11 -6.79 -13.32
CA VAL A 278 -0.49 -6.40 -11.95
C VAL A 278 0.12 -5.07 -11.56
N LEU A 279 1.42 -4.91 -11.82
CA LEU A 279 2.17 -3.73 -11.44
C LEU A 279 1.95 -2.59 -12.44
N GLY A 280 1.38 -2.83 -13.62
CA GLY A 280 1.27 -1.86 -14.72
C GLY A 280 2.35 -2.09 -15.77
N GLU A 281 2.00 -1.90 -17.05
CA GLU A 281 2.93 -2.14 -18.15
C GLU A 281 4.21 -1.29 -17.95
N ASN A 282 5.37 -1.93 -18.12
CA ASN A 282 6.71 -1.38 -17.83
C ASN A 282 7.13 -1.33 -16.35
N ASN A 283 6.26 -1.65 -15.39
CA ASN A 283 6.68 -1.85 -14.00
C ASN A 283 7.18 -3.28 -13.82
N LYS A 284 8.50 -3.46 -13.84
CA LYS A 284 9.15 -4.78 -13.78
C LYS A 284 9.43 -5.23 -12.36
N LYS A 285 9.53 -4.28 -11.43
CA LYS A 285 9.89 -4.50 -10.02
C LYS A 285 9.01 -3.67 -9.09
N VAL A 286 9.10 -3.94 -7.78
CA VAL A 286 8.37 -3.17 -6.76
C VAL A 286 8.86 -1.72 -6.77
N TYR A 287 10.14 -1.48 -7.03
CA TYR A 287 10.70 -0.13 -7.24
C TYR A 287 9.92 0.68 -8.29
N ASP A 288 9.75 0.12 -9.50
CA ASP A 288 9.10 0.83 -10.62
C ASP A 288 7.63 1.15 -10.30
N TYR A 289 6.97 0.18 -9.67
CA TYR A 289 5.60 0.28 -9.20
C TYR A 289 5.43 1.39 -8.15
N VAL A 290 6.26 1.38 -7.10
CA VAL A 290 6.20 2.36 -6.02
C VAL A 290 6.54 3.75 -6.54
N LYS A 291 7.49 3.87 -7.48
CA LYS A 291 7.72 5.12 -8.21
C LYS A 291 6.45 5.64 -8.89
N ALA A 292 5.73 4.79 -9.61
CA ALA A 292 4.48 5.18 -10.27
C ALA A 292 3.40 5.61 -9.27
N VAL A 293 3.27 4.89 -8.15
CA VAL A 293 2.37 5.28 -7.04
C VAL A 293 2.74 6.65 -6.49
N CYS A 294 4.02 6.89 -6.20
CA CYS A 294 4.48 8.20 -5.70
C CYS A 294 4.18 9.34 -6.68
N PHE A 295 4.30 9.09 -7.98
CA PHE A 295 3.93 10.08 -8.99
C PHE A 295 2.43 10.39 -8.96
N VAL A 296 1.57 9.38 -8.85
CA VAL A 296 0.12 9.58 -8.66
C VAL A 296 -0.16 10.39 -7.39
N SER A 297 0.48 10.06 -6.28
CA SER A 297 0.35 10.81 -5.02
C SER A 297 0.81 12.26 -5.13
N TYR A 298 1.88 12.52 -5.89
CA TYR A 298 2.31 13.87 -6.23
C TYR A 298 1.24 14.63 -7.04
N LEU A 299 0.64 14.00 -8.05
CA LEU A 299 -0.45 14.62 -8.82
C LEU A 299 -1.68 14.93 -7.96
N ILE A 300 -2.02 14.04 -7.02
CA ILE A 300 -3.08 14.27 -6.02
C ILE A 300 -2.71 15.45 -5.11
N SER A 301 -1.47 15.52 -4.65
CA SER A 301 -0.99 16.62 -3.78
C SER A 301 -1.09 17.98 -4.48
N THR A 302 -0.64 18.05 -5.72
CA THR A 302 -0.65 19.26 -6.55
C THR A 302 -2.03 19.60 -7.11
N ASP A 303 -2.98 18.66 -7.12
CA ASP A 303 -4.40 18.97 -7.33
C ASP A 303 -5.06 19.48 -6.04
N PHE A 304 -4.73 18.89 -4.89
CA PHE A 304 -5.25 19.30 -3.58
C PHE A 304 -4.81 20.72 -3.21
N ILE A 305 -3.52 20.99 -3.36
CA ILE A 305 -2.89 22.30 -3.20
C ILE A 305 -2.22 22.65 -4.54
N PRO A 306 -2.86 23.47 -5.40
CA PRO A 306 -2.31 23.83 -6.70
C PRO A 306 -0.88 24.41 -6.64
N ASP A 307 -0.07 24.11 -7.66
CA ASP A 307 1.35 24.52 -7.74
C ASP A 307 1.55 26.03 -7.84
N ASP A 308 0.53 26.75 -8.32
CA ASP A 308 0.51 28.20 -8.44
C ASP A 308 0.17 28.91 -7.11
N VAL A 309 -0.17 28.16 -6.06
CA VAL A 309 -0.37 28.72 -4.72
C VAL A 309 0.99 29.07 -4.11
N PRO A 310 1.25 30.36 -3.80
CA PRO A 310 2.50 30.79 -3.18
C PRO A 310 2.74 30.16 -1.81
N GLU A 311 4.01 30.06 -1.43
CA GLU A 311 4.46 29.44 -0.19
C GLU A 311 3.84 30.05 1.07
N ASP A 312 3.86 31.38 1.18
CA ASP A 312 3.29 32.11 2.31
C ASP A 312 1.77 31.91 2.46
N LYS A 313 1.08 31.49 1.39
CA LYS A 313 -0.34 31.17 1.39
C LYS A 313 -0.60 29.73 1.78
N TYR A 314 0.05 28.75 1.14
CA TYR A 314 -0.26 27.36 1.45
C TYR A 314 0.17 26.98 2.88
N GLN A 315 1.19 27.62 3.43
CA GLN A 315 1.62 27.42 4.81
C GLN A 315 0.55 27.80 5.85
N LYS A 316 -0.41 28.66 5.48
CA LYS A 316 -1.49 29.12 6.36
C LYS A 316 -2.78 28.31 6.21
N ILE A 317 -2.85 27.37 5.25
CA ILE A 317 -4.05 26.57 5.02
C ILE A 317 -4.31 25.64 6.20
N LYS A 318 -5.53 25.70 6.75
CA LYS A 318 -6.03 24.82 7.80
C LYS A 318 -7.03 23.82 7.22
N ILE A 319 -6.52 22.68 6.73
CA ILE A 319 -7.31 21.73 5.92
C ILE A 319 -8.49 21.08 6.67
N LEU A 320 -8.45 21.08 8.01
CA LEU A 320 -9.52 20.52 8.86
C LEU A 320 -10.56 21.54 9.29
N GLU A 321 -10.23 22.83 9.18
CA GLU A 321 -11.08 23.96 9.58
C GLU A 321 -11.82 24.55 8.37
N ASP A 322 -11.14 24.67 7.24
CA ASP A 322 -11.73 25.15 6.00
C ASP A 322 -12.64 24.08 5.36
N PRO A 323 -13.96 24.32 5.22
CA PRO A 323 -14.89 23.36 4.65
C PRO A 323 -14.53 22.91 3.22
N LYS A 324 -13.93 23.79 2.41
CA LYS A 324 -13.51 23.46 1.03
C LYS A 324 -12.43 22.38 1.06
N TYR A 325 -11.39 22.58 1.86
CA TYR A 325 -10.29 21.62 1.96
C TYR A 325 -10.73 20.35 2.68
N LYS A 326 -11.56 20.45 3.72
CA LYS A 326 -12.07 19.28 4.44
C LYS A 326 -12.93 18.37 3.57
N ASN A 327 -13.82 18.94 2.76
CA ASN A 327 -14.64 18.17 1.83
C ASN A 327 -13.79 17.48 0.77
N LYS A 328 -12.79 18.17 0.22
CA LYS A 328 -11.84 17.59 -0.73
C LYS A 328 -10.97 16.51 -0.08
N LEU A 329 -10.55 16.72 1.17
CA LEU A 329 -9.80 15.75 1.96
C LEU A 329 -10.60 14.46 2.15
N ASN A 330 -11.91 14.51 2.39
CA ASN A 330 -12.74 13.30 2.46
C ASN A 330 -12.68 12.48 1.18
N GLN A 331 -12.83 13.13 0.02
CA GLN A 331 -12.77 12.45 -1.28
C GLN A 331 -11.39 11.85 -1.54
N ILE A 332 -10.34 12.58 -1.21
CA ILE A 332 -8.95 12.09 -1.28
C ILE A 332 -8.78 10.88 -0.37
N SER A 333 -9.25 10.96 0.89
CA SER A 333 -9.11 9.90 1.89
C SER A 333 -9.72 8.59 1.42
N VAL A 334 -10.93 8.63 0.83
CA VAL A 334 -11.59 7.43 0.30
C VAL A 334 -10.72 6.73 -0.74
N ASN A 335 -10.26 7.48 -1.73
CA ASN A 335 -9.58 6.90 -2.88
C ASN A 335 -8.13 6.52 -2.59
N VAL A 336 -7.40 7.38 -1.87
CA VAL A 336 -6.01 7.15 -1.48
C VAL A 336 -5.88 5.93 -0.56
N LEU A 337 -6.74 5.80 0.44
CA LEU A 337 -6.69 4.66 1.37
C LEU A 337 -7.14 3.37 0.69
N ALA A 338 -8.15 3.42 -0.20
CA ALA A 338 -8.55 2.26 -1.00
C ALA A 338 -7.43 1.81 -1.95
N ASP A 339 -6.78 2.74 -2.64
CA ASP A 339 -5.61 2.46 -3.49
C ASP A 339 -4.47 1.86 -2.65
N ALA A 340 -4.18 2.41 -1.47
CA ALA A 340 -3.15 1.87 -0.57
C ALA A 340 -3.45 0.42 -0.15
N ILE A 341 -4.69 0.11 0.20
CA ILE A 341 -5.11 -1.25 0.56
C ILE A 341 -4.92 -2.22 -0.62
N ASP A 342 -5.32 -1.83 -1.82
CA ASP A 342 -5.12 -2.64 -3.02
C ASP A 342 -3.62 -2.83 -3.32
N SER A 343 -2.81 -1.77 -3.25
CA SER A 343 -1.36 -1.80 -3.45
C SER A 343 -0.64 -2.72 -2.48
N ILE A 344 -0.92 -2.59 -1.17
CA ILE A 344 -0.34 -3.45 -0.14
C ILE A 344 -0.68 -4.91 -0.42
N SER A 345 -1.95 -5.20 -0.69
CA SER A 345 -2.43 -6.56 -0.96
C SER A 345 -1.72 -7.20 -2.15
N LEU A 346 -1.63 -6.47 -3.27
CA LEU A 346 -1.06 -6.96 -4.51
C LEU A 346 0.45 -7.13 -4.40
N VAL A 347 1.17 -6.15 -3.82
CA VAL A 347 2.62 -6.24 -3.63
C VAL A 347 2.98 -7.33 -2.63
N TRP A 348 2.19 -7.54 -1.57
CA TRP A 348 2.36 -8.67 -0.66
C TRP A 348 2.21 -10.01 -1.38
N LEU A 349 1.14 -10.20 -2.15
CA LEU A 349 0.89 -11.42 -2.90
C LEU A 349 2.01 -11.70 -3.92
N LEU A 350 2.44 -10.68 -4.66
CA LEU A 350 3.55 -10.81 -5.62
C LEU A 350 4.87 -11.13 -4.91
N THR A 351 5.16 -10.45 -3.80
CA THR A 351 6.36 -10.68 -3.00
C THR A 351 6.39 -12.09 -2.41
N TRP A 352 5.25 -12.57 -1.92
CA TRP A 352 5.07 -13.94 -1.48
C TRP A 352 5.32 -14.93 -2.62
N ASP A 353 4.85 -14.66 -3.83
CA ASP A 353 5.06 -15.58 -4.97
C ASP A 353 6.49 -15.51 -5.56
N LYS A 354 7.26 -14.44 -5.30
CA LYS A 354 8.62 -14.25 -5.85
C LYS A 354 9.55 -15.45 -5.58
N TYR A 355 9.40 -16.14 -4.45
CA TYR A 355 10.27 -17.28 -4.16
C TYR A 355 9.98 -18.49 -5.06
N ASN A 356 8.71 -18.73 -5.44
CA ASN A 356 8.36 -19.81 -6.37
C ASN A 356 8.99 -19.54 -7.73
N LYS A 357 8.90 -18.30 -8.21
CA LYS A 357 9.49 -17.86 -9.48
C LYS A 357 11.00 -18.01 -9.50
N LEU A 358 11.69 -17.57 -8.45
CA LEU A 358 13.15 -17.70 -8.39
C LEU A 358 13.57 -19.19 -8.39
N LYS A 359 12.80 -20.07 -7.75
CA LYS A 359 13.06 -21.51 -7.81
C LYS A 359 12.95 -22.03 -9.26
N GLU A 360 11.86 -21.72 -9.95
CA GLU A 360 11.63 -22.09 -11.36
C GLU A 360 12.77 -21.57 -12.26
N GLU A 361 13.14 -20.28 -12.14
CA GLU A 361 14.22 -19.67 -12.93
C GLU A 361 15.60 -20.32 -12.70
N VAL A 362 15.89 -20.74 -11.47
CA VAL A 362 17.15 -21.43 -11.14
C VAL A 362 17.16 -22.85 -11.70
N GLU A 363 16.03 -23.56 -11.65
CA GLU A 363 15.89 -24.90 -12.23
C GLU A 363 16.06 -24.85 -13.76
N GLU A 364 15.38 -23.93 -14.44
CA GLU A 364 15.53 -23.70 -15.88
C GLU A 364 17.00 -23.42 -16.28
N LYS A 365 17.68 -22.54 -15.53
CA LYS A 365 19.09 -22.21 -15.79
C LYS A 365 20.03 -23.40 -15.56
N ARG A 366 19.79 -24.21 -14.54
CA ARG A 366 20.59 -25.43 -14.27
C ARG A 366 20.43 -26.46 -15.38
N GLU A 367 19.21 -26.63 -15.90
CA GLU A 367 18.96 -27.51 -17.03
C GLU A 367 19.67 -27.04 -18.31
N LEU A 368 19.67 -25.72 -18.57
CA LEU A 368 20.41 -25.14 -19.71
C LEU A 368 21.91 -25.39 -19.59
N ILE A 369 22.51 -25.09 -18.44
CA ILE A 369 23.95 -25.33 -18.19
C ILE A 369 24.28 -26.82 -18.29
N GLY A 370 23.42 -27.70 -17.77
CA GLY A 370 23.61 -29.16 -17.84
C GLY A 370 23.51 -29.73 -19.26
N LYS A 371 22.84 -29.03 -20.19
CA LYS A 371 22.79 -29.36 -21.61
C LYS A 371 24.01 -28.82 -22.37
N GLU A 372 24.47 -27.61 -22.03
CA GLU A 372 25.64 -26.98 -22.66
C GLU A 372 26.98 -27.60 -22.19
N GLY A 373 27.06 -28.10 -20.95
CA GLY A 373 28.23 -28.80 -20.42
C GLY A 373 28.38 -30.26 -20.84
N LYS A 374 27.54 -30.74 -21.78
CA LYS A 374 27.60 -32.09 -22.38
C LYS A 374 27.94 -32.08 -23.88
N VAL A 375 28.48 -30.96 -24.40
CA VAL A 375 28.95 -30.85 -25.79
C VAL A 375 30.42 -31.24 -25.89
#